data_AF-A0A8D0EL56-F1
#
_entry.id   AF-A0A8D0EL56-F1
#
_cell.length_a   1.000
_cell.length_b   1.000
_cell.length_c   1.000
_cell.angle_alpha   90.00
_cell.angle_beta   90.00
_cell.angle_gamma   90.00
#
_symmetry.space_group_name_H-M   'P 1'
#
loop_
_entity.id
_entity.type
_entity.pdbx_description
1 polymer ?
#
loop_
_entity_poly.entity_id
_entity_poly.type
_entity_poly.pdbx_seq_one_letter_code
_entity_poly.pdbx_strand_id
1 'polypeptide(L)'
;MPGGARISFNCVTSSLSSLKNCQSYINTGMDIATHVALDLVESSTEELSQEYRTSMEDVMLEYAAMDRELNHYMRAVEETVNQIKREKPENIPDLKKLVKEKFTALESKNSDSDLQENEKYMYFKDQLKEMRKQCKSYFKKIQII
;
A
#
# COMPACT_ATOMS: atom_id res chain seq x y z
N MET A 1 28.98 15.99 -35.43
CA MET A 1 27.54 16.03 -35.13
C MET A 1 27.34 16.81 -33.84
N PRO A 2 26.48 17.83 -33.77
CA PRO A 2 26.22 18.50 -32.50
C PRO A 2 25.43 17.52 -31.62
N GLY A 3 26.06 17.07 -30.53
CA GLY A 3 25.39 16.26 -29.52
C GLY A 3 24.30 17.10 -28.86
N GLY A 4 23.06 16.88 -29.26
CA GLY A 4 21.90 17.52 -28.64
C GLY A 4 21.92 17.27 -27.13
N ALA A 5 21.70 18.32 -26.35
CA ALA A 5 21.68 18.24 -24.90
C ALA A 5 20.67 17.18 -24.44
N ARG A 6 21.16 16.06 -23.90
CA ARG A 6 20.32 15.04 -23.28
C ARG A 6 19.89 15.54 -21.91
N ILE A 7 18.59 15.60 -21.69
CA ILE A 7 18.02 15.91 -20.37
C ILE A 7 18.46 14.82 -19.39
N SER A 8 19.09 15.21 -18.29
CA SER A 8 19.44 14.28 -17.22
C SER A 8 18.26 14.10 -16.28
N PHE A 9 17.95 12.84 -15.95
CA PHE A 9 16.89 12.47 -15.01
C PHE A 9 17.44 11.83 -13.73
N ASN A 10 18.74 11.93 -13.46
CA ASN A 10 19.39 11.25 -12.34
C ASN A 10 18.75 11.63 -10.99
N CYS A 11 18.48 12.93 -10.76
CA CYS A 11 17.81 13.39 -9.54
C CYS A 11 16.41 12.79 -9.36
N VAL A 12 15.66 12.61 -10.46
CA VAL A 12 14.33 11.97 -10.45
C VAL A 12 14.47 10.49 -10.10
N THR A 13 15.43 9.78 -10.69
CA THR A 13 15.71 8.37 -10.39
C THR A 13 16.12 8.16 -8.93
N SER A 14 16.96 9.03 -8.37
CA SER A 14 17.34 8.98 -6.95
C SER A 14 16.14 9.24 -6.04
N SER A 15 15.29 10.21 -6.40
CA SER A 15 14.07 10.52 -5.64
C SER A 15 13.05 9.37 -5.68
N LEU A 16 12.86 8.74 -6.85
CA LEU A 16 12.03 7.53 -7.00
C LEU A 16 12.56 6.37 -6.15
N SER A 17 13.88 6.20 -6.08
CA SER A 17 14.49 5.16 -5.25
C SER A 17 14.22 5.40 -3.76
N SER A 18 14.23 6.66 -3.33
CA SER A 18 13.88 7.04 -1.95
C SER A 18 12.40 6.82 -1.66
N LEU A 19 11.51 7.16 -2.59
CA LEU A 19 10.08 6.85 -2.48
C LEU A 19 9.81 5.34 -2.43
N LYS A 20 10.56 4.54 -3.18
CA LYS A 20 10.48 3.08 -3.11
C LYS A 20 10.81 2.56 -1.72
N ASN A 21 11.77 3.17 -1.02
CA ASN A 21 12.06 2.82 0.37
C ASN A 21 10.87 3.14 1.29
N CYS A 22 10.04 4.15 0.99
CA CYS A 22 8.85 4.43 1.78
C CYS A 22 7.81 3.29 1.75
N GLN A 23 7.76 2.49 0.68
CA GLN A 23 6.92 1.29 0.65
C GLN A 23 7.30 0.29 1.75
N SER A 24 8.58 0.22 2.13
CA SER A 24 9.00 -0.64 3.25
C SER A 24 8.39 -0.16 4.57
N TYR A 25 8.27 1.15 4.77
CA TYR A 25 7.65 1.70 5.98
C TYR A 25 6.15 1.43 6.05
N ILE A 26 5.45 1.50 4.90
CA ILE A 26 4.03 1.12 4.81
C ILE A 26 3.87 -0.35 5.20
N ASN A 27 4.69 -1.23 4.61
CA ASN A 27 4.68 -2.65 4.92
C ASN A 27 4.95 -2.95 6.40
N THR A 28 5.92 -2.25 7.01
CA THR A 28 6.19 -2.37 8.45
C THR A 28 5.01 -1.86 9.29
N GLY A 29 4.35 -0.77 8.89
CA GLY A 29 3.14 -0.27 9.53
C GLY A 29 2.02 -1.33 9.56
N MET A 30 1.82 -2.03 8.44
CA MET A 30 0.83 -3.12 8.35
C MET A 30 1.19 -4.30 9.26
N ASP A 31 2.47 -4.66 9.39
CA ASP A 31 2.92 -5.71 10.31
C ASP A 31 2.63 -5.32 11.77
N ILE A 32 2.93 -4.07 12.14
CA ILE A 32 2.66 -3.54 13.47
C ILE A 32 1.15 -3.54 13.76
N ALA A 33 0.32 -3.02 12.84
CA ALA A 33 -1.13 -3.01 12.99
C ALA A 33 -1.70 -4.42 13.17
N THR A 34 -1.14 -5.39 12.44
CA THR A 34 -1.50 -6.81 12.59
C THR A 34 -1.20 -7.34 13.99
N HIS A 35 0.00 -7.08 14.52
CA HIS A 35 0.37 -7.50 15.87
C HIS A 35 -0.51 -6.84 16.93
N VAL A 36 -0.74 -5.54 16.82
CA VAL A 36 -1.63 -4.79 17.73
C VAL A 36 -3.05 -5.38 17.72
N ALA A 37 -3.59 -5.71 16.55
CA ALA A 37 -4.91 -6.31 16.46
C ALA A 37 -4.98 -7.70 17.10
N LEU A 38 -3.93 -8.51 16.96
CA LEU A 38 -3.85 -9.83 17.59
C LEU A 38 -3.82 -9.70 19.13
N ASP A 39 -2.98 -8.82 19.66
CA ASP A 39 -2.87 -8.56 21.11
C ASP A 39 -4.20 -8.04 21.70
N LEU A 40 -4.88 -7.16 20.97
CA LEU A 40 -6.20 -6.63 21.38
C LEU A 40 -7.27 -7.73 21.38
N VAL A 41 -7.30 -8.61 20.39
CA VAL A 41 -8.26 -9.72 20.33
C VAL A 41 -7.99 -10.76 21.43
N GLU A 42 -6.74 -11.00 21.78
CA GLU A 42 -6.37 -11.93 22.85
C GLU A 42 -6.76 -11.40 24.25
N SER A 43 -6.62 -10.09 24.47
CA SER A 43 -6.81 -9.46 25.80
C SER A 43 -8.22 -8.94 26.07
N SER A 44 -9.10 -8.90 25.07
CA SER A 44 -10.42 -8.24 25.16
C SER A 44 -11.59 -9.20 25.31
N THR A 45 -12.69 -8.70 25.91
CA THR A 45 -14.01 -9.37 25.86
C THR A 45 -14.52 -9.45 24.42
N GLU A 46 -15.43 -10.40 24.11
CA GLU A 46 -15.93 -10.61 22.74
C GLU A 46 -16.48 -9.34 22.06
N GLU A 47 -17.16 -8.47 22.80
CA GLU A 47 -17.78 -7.24 22.28
C GLU A 47 -16.73 -6.18 21.90
N LEU A 48 -15.80 -5.88 22.82
CA LEU A 48 -14.64 -5.01 22.56
C LEU A 48 -13.73 -5.55 21.45
N SER A 49 -13.58 -6.87 21.36
CA SER A 49 -12.78 -7.50 20.30
C SER A 49 -13.33 -7.26 18.90
N GLN A 50 -14.64 -7.05 18.76
CA GLN A 50 -15.27 -6.79 17.46
C GLN A 50 -15.05 -5.34 17.01
N GLU A 51 -15.14 -4.38 17.93
CA GLU A 51 -14.88 -2.96 17.66
C GLU A 51 -13.41 -2.73 17.26
N TYR A 52 -12.46 -3.26 18.05
CA TYR A 52 -11.04 -3.16 17.73
C TYR A 52 -10.69 -3.81 16.39
N ARG A 53 -11.35 -4.93 16.05
CA ARG A 53 -11.15 -5.56 14.75
C ARG A 53 -11.60 -4.68 13.59
N THR A 54 -12.78 -4.07 13.68
CA THR A 54 -13.26 -3.17 12.62
C THR A 54 -12.31 -1.98 12.48
N SER A 55 -11.90 -1.36 13.59
CA SER A 55 -10.93 -0.25 13.56
C SER A 55 -9.59 -0.66 12.94
N MET A 56 -9.07 -1.84 13.25
CA MET A 56 -7.82 -2.33 12.66
C MET A 56 -7.98 -2.76 11.20
N GLU A 57 -9.14 -3.29 10.80
CA GLU A 57 -9.48 -3.56 9.39
C GLU A 57 -9.42 -2.25 8.58
N ASP A 58 -9.96 -1.14 9.10
CA ASP A 58 -9.92 0.18 8.46
C ASP A 58 -8.47 0.70 8.30
N VAL A 59 -7.66 0.62 9.38
CA VAL A 59 -6.23 1.02 9.33
C VAL A 59 -5.46 0.21 8.29
N MET A 60 -5.73 -1.09 8.17
CA MET A 60 -5.07 -1.93 7.18
C MET A 60 -5.48 -1.56 5.74
N LEU A 61 -6.74 -1.19 5.53
CA LEU A 61 -7.21 -0.69 4.23
C LEU A 61 -6.62 0.68 3.88
N GLU A 62 -6.43 1.57 4.86
CA GLU A 62 -5.73 2.84 4.67
C GLU A 62 -4.27 2.63 4.24
N TYR A 63 -3.56 1.68 4.87
CA TYR A 63 -2.21 1.33 4.42
C TYR A 63 -2.18 0.72 3.03
N ALA A 64 -3.13 -0.16 2.69
CA ALA A 64 -3.25 -0.73 1.35
C ALA A 64 -3.52 0.36 0.29
N ALA A 65 -4.36 1.35 0.62
CA ALA A 65 -4.62 2.49 -0.24
C ALA A 65 -3.37 3.36 -0.44
N MET A 66 -2.63 3.62 0.65
CA MET A 66 -1.38 4.38 0.61
C MET A 66 -0.30 3.70 -0.23
N ASP A 67 -0.14 2.38 -0.13
CA ASP A 67 0.82 1.63 -0.97
C ASP A 67 0.41 1.68 -2.45
N ARG A 68 -0.88 1.51 -2.75
CA ARG A 68 -1.41 1.64 -4.12
C ARG A 68 -1.16 3.02 -4.71
N GLU A 69 -1.48 4.08 -3.98
CA GLU A 69 -1.30 5.47 -4.41
C GLU A 69 0.19 5.77 -4.68
N LEU A 70 1.08 5.35 -3.77
CA LEU A 70 2.52 5.51 -3.91
C LEU A 70 3.04 4.79 -5.16
N ASN A 71 2.60 3.55 -5.39
CA ASN A 71 2.94 2.77 -6.59
C ASN A 71 2.48 3.47 -7.87
N HIS A 72 1.24 3.99 -7.91
CA HIS A 72 0.73 4.73 -9.07
C HIS A 72 1.51 6.01 -9.33
N TYR A 73 1.85 6.76 -8.28
CA TYR A 73 2.65 7.96 -8.43
C TYR A 73 4.03 7.65 -9.01
N MET A 74 4.73 6.65 -8.43
CA MET A 74 6.03 6.22 -8.94
C MET A 74 5.95 5.79 -10.41
N ARG A 75 4.95 4.99 -10.77
CA ARG A 75 4.73 4.54 -12.15
C ARG A 75 4.46 5.71 -13.10
N ALA A 76 3.64 6.68 -12.70
CA ALA A 76 3.35 7.86 -13.53
C ALA A 76 4.63 8.68 -13.82
N VAL A 77 5.51 8.83 -12.83
CA VAL A 77 6.82 9.49 -12.99
C VAL A 77 7.73 8.67 -13.91
N GLU A 78 7.83 7.35 -13.72
CA GLU A 78 8.65 6.48 -14.56
C GLU A 78 8.20 6.47 -16.02
N GLU A 79 6.89 6.33 -16.27
CA GLU A 79 6.30 6.38 -17.60
C GLU A 79 6.56 7.75 -18.27
N THR A 80 6.49 8.85 -17.51
CA THR A 80 6.83 10.19 -18.01
C THR A 80 8.30 10.28 -18.40
N VAL A 81 9.22 9.90 -17.51
CA VAL A 81 10.66 9.91 -17.81
C VAL A 81 10.99 9.06 -19.04
N ASN A 82 10.38 7.88 -19.15
CA ASN A 82 10.59 6.97 -20.28
C ASN A 82 10.04 7.54 -21.60
N GLN A 83 8.94 8.28 -21.56
CA GLN A 83 8.41 9.00 -22.71
C GLN A 83 9.37 10.12 -23.15
N ILE A 84 9.81 10.99 -22.24
CA ILE A 84 10.68 12.13 -22.57
C ILE A 84 12.05 11.70 -23.09
N LYS A 85 12.61 10.60 -22.58
CA LYS A 85 13.87 10.04 -23.10
C LYS A 85 13.82 9.69 -24.60
N ARG A 86 12.62 9.50 -25.17
CA ARG A 86 12.39 9.19 -26.59
C ARG A 86 12.00 10.41 -27.42
N GLU A 87 11.61 11.50 -26.77
CA GLU A 87 11.20 12.73 -27.44
C GLU A 87 12.40 13.64 -27.74
N LYS A 88 12.21 14.54 -28.72
CA LYS A 88 13.20 15.57 -29.01
C LYS A 88 13.06 16.72 -28.01
N PRO A 89 14.14 17.40 -27.62
CA PRO A 89 14.09 18.50 -26.64
C PRO A 89 13.12 19.63 -26.99
N GLU A 90 12.86 19.85 -28.28
CA GLU A 90 11.95 20.90 -28.75
C GLU A 90 10.47 20.58 -28.51
N ASN A 91 10.13 19.33 -28.20
CA ASN A 91 8.77 18.84 -28.01
C ASN A 91 8.42 18.52 -26.55
N ILE A 92 9.27 18.87 -25.59
CA ILE A 92 9.06 18.53 -24.18
C ILE A 92 7.75 19.18 -23.70
N PRO A 93 6.74 18.39 -23.30
CA PRO A 93 5.50 18.91 -22.73
C PRO A 93 5.72 19.38 -21.28
N ASP A 94 4.68 19.96 -20.69
CA ASP A 94 4.64 20.19 -19.24
C ASP A 94 4.71 18.85 -18.50
N LEU A 95 5.87 18.55 -17.93
CA LEU A 95 6.15 17.30 -17.22
C LEU A 95 5.25 17.12 -16.00
N LYS A 96 4.94 18.21 -15.29
CA LYS A 96 4.09 18.16 -14.10
C LYS A 96 2.66 17.79 -14.50
N LYS A 97 2.16 18.42 -15.57
CA LYS A 97 0.85 18.08 -16.14
C LYS A 97 0.81 16.63 -16.60
N LEU A 98 1.84 16.18 -17.33
CA LEU A 98 1.90 14.81 -17.86
C LEU A 98 1.94 13.74 -16.75
N VAL A 99 2.72 13.95 -15.69
CA VAL A 99 2.71 13.05 -14.52
C VAL A 99 1.32 13.03 -13.88
N LYS A 100 0.69 14.19 -13.69
CA LYS A 100 -0.65 14.28 -13.10
C LYS A 100 -1.71 13.57 -13.93
N GLU A 101 -1.67 13.70 -15.25
CA GLU A 101 -2.59 13.01 -16.17
C GLU A 101 -2.42 11.49 -16.09
N LYS A 102 -1.18 10.99 -16.15
CA LYS A 102 -0.90 9.55 -16.01
C LYS A 102 -1.31 9.00 -14.65
N PHE A 103 -1.00 9.72 -13.58
CA PHE A 103 -1.40 9.35 -12.23
C PHE A 103 -2.93 9.30 -12.08
N THR A 104 -3.63 10.33 -12.56
CA THR A 104 -5.11 10.38 -12.53
C THR A 104 -5.71 9.23 -13.35
N ALA A 105 -5.12 8.87 -14.49
CA ALA A 105 -5.58 7.76 -15.33
C ALA A 105 -5.33 6.37 -14.70
N LEU A 106 -4.33 6.24 -13.83
CA LEU A 106 -4.13 5.06 -12.99
C LEU A 106 -5.20 5.03 -11.89
N GLU A 107 -5.35 6.13 -11.15
CA GLU A 107 -6.35 6.25 -10.08
C GLU A 107 -7.79 6.04 -10.55
N SER A 108 -8.14 6.49 -11.75
CA SER A 108 -9.50 6.34 -12.30
C SER A 108 -9.92 4.89 -12.56
N LYS A 109 -8.97 3.95 -12.53
CA LYS A 109 -9.23 2.51 -12.72
C LYS A 109 -9.41 1.77 -11.40
N ASN A 110 -9.18 2.46 -10.28
CA ASN A 110 -9.23 1.86 -8.96
C ASN A 110 -10.66 1.59 -8.54
N SER A 111 -10.82 0.50 -7.80
CA SER A 111 -11.99 0.21 -6.98
C SER A 111 -11.58 0.03 -5.52
N ASP A 112 -12.50 0.27 -4.60
CA ASP A 112 -12.25 -0.01 -3.17
C ASP A 112 -12.12 -1.51 -2.91
N SER A 113 -12.74 -2.35 -3.74
CA SER A 113 -12.58 -3.81 -3.67
C SER A 113 -11.15 -4.25 -3.95
N ASP A 114 -10.38 -3.54 -4.77
CA ASP A 114 -8.98 -3.88 -5.06
C ASP A 114 -8.11 -3.83 -3.80
N LEU A 115 -8.47 -2.99 -2.81
CA LEU A 115 -7.76 -2.91 -1.54
C LEU A 115 -7.89 -4.19 -0.73
N GLN A 116 -8.98 -4.94 -0.92
CA GLN A 116 -9.20 -6.20 -0.24
C GLN A 116 -8.32 -7.35 -0.76
N GLU A 117 -7.73 -7.18 -1.95
CA GLU A 117 -6.81 -8.14 -2.56
C GLU A 117 -5.35 -7.92 -2.11
N ASN A 118 -5.08 -6.90 -1.29
CA ASN A 118 -3.75 -6.68 -0.75
C ASN A 118 -3.29 -7.89 0.09
N GLU A 119 -2.12 -8.43 -0.24
CA GLU A 119 -1.59 -9.66 0.36
C GLU A 119 -1.49 -9.58 1.89
N LYS A 120 -1.02 -8.43 2.42
CA LYS A 120 -0.88 -8.24 3.87
C LYS A 120 -2.23 -8.07 4.55
N TYR A 121 -3.19 -7.41 3.91
CA TYR A 121 -4.55 -7.32 4.43
C TYR A 121 -5.24 -8.69 4.47
N MET A 122 -5.10 -9.50 3.42
CA MET A 122 -5.60 -10.87 3.41
C MET A 122 -4.97 -11.71 4.52
N TYR A 123 -3.65 -11.66 4.65
CA TYR A 123 -2.91 -12.38 5.69
C TYR A 123 -3.37 -11.97 7.10
N PHE A 124 -3.57 -10.67 7.34
CA PHE A 124 -4.13 -10.14 8.58
C PHE A 124 -5.49 -10.75 8.91
N LYS A 125 -6.42 -10.78 7.94
CA LYS A 125 -7.76 -11.38 8.14
C LYS A 125 -7.68 -12.86 8.47
N ASP A 126 -6.79 -13.59 7.80
CA ASP A 126 -6.59 -15.02 8.06
C ASP A 126 -6.04 -15.26 9.48
N GLN A 127 -5.07 -14.47 9.94
CA GLN A 127 -4.54 -14.59 11.29
C GLN A 127 -5.60 -14.32 12.37
N LEU A 128 -6.42 -13.28 12.21
CA LEU A 128 -7.53 -13.00 13.13
C LEU A 128 -8.55 -14.14 13.19
N LYS A 129 -8.84 -14.75 12.04
CA LYS A 129 -9.75 -15.89 11.95
C LYS A 129 -9.19 -17.12 12.66
N GLU A 130 -7.90 -17.41 12.51
CA GLU A 130 -7.26 -18.54 13.19
C GLU A 130 -7.15 -18.32 14.70
N MET A 131 -6.78 -17.13 15.16
CA MET A 131 -6.73 -16.79 16.59
C MET A 131 -8.10 -17.04 17.26
N ARG A 132 -9.18 -16.60 16.61
CA ARG A 132 -10.54 -16.80 17.14
C ARG A 132 -10.94 -18.27 17.26
N LYS A 133 -10.51 -19.12 16.32
CA LYS A 133 -10.75 -20.57 16.40
C LYS A 133 -10.02 -21.18 17.59
N GLN A 134 -8.78 -20.74 17.83
CA GLN A 134 -7.98 -21.21 18.96
C GLN A 134 -8.63 -20.84 20.29
N CYS A 135 -9.00 -19.57 20.51
CA CYS A 135 -9.68 -19.12 21.73
C CYS A 135 -10.96 -19.94 22.00
N LYS A 136 -11.82 -20.12 20.99
CA LYS A 136 -13.05 -20.92 21.11
C LYS A 136 -12.79 -22.40 21.46
N SER A 137 -11.71 -22.97 20.94
CA SER A 137 -11.28 -24.34 21.26
C SER A 137 -10.82 -24.47 22.71
N TYR A 138 -10.05 -23.50 23.22
CA TYR A 138 -9.60 -23.45 24.61
C TYR A 138 -10.78 -23.34 25.58
N PHE A 139 -11.74 -22.44 25.34
CA PHE A 139 -12.92 -22.29 26.20
C PHE A 139 -13.78 -23.57 26.23
N LYS A 140 -13.99 -24.24 25.08
CA LYS A 140 -14.71 -25.52 25.03
C LYS A 140 -14.03 -26.62 25.84
N LYS A 141 -12.70 -26.69 25.86
CA LYS A 141 -11.97 -27.69 26.65
C LYS A 141 -12.12 -27.46 28.15
N ILE A 142 -12.15 -26.20 28.60
CA ILE A 142 -12.29 -25.87 30.03
C ILE A 142 -13.70 -26.21 30.54
N GLN A 143 -14.75 -26.03 29.73
CA GLN A 143 -16.13 -26.38 30.13
C GLN A 143 -16.43 -27.89 30.21
N ILE A 144 -15.51 -28.76 29.77
CA ILE A 144 -15.68 -30.22 29.79
C ILE A 144 -15.04 -30.86 31.05
N ILE A 145 -14.36 -30.06 31.89
CA ILE A 145 -13.78 -30.47 33.18
C ILE A 145 -14.68 -29.97 34.31
#